data_AF-A0A5C8ZKQ6-F1
#
_entry.id   AF-A0A5C8ZKQ6-F1
#
_cell.length_a   1.000
_cell.length_b   1.000
_cell.length_c   1.000
_cell.angle_alpha   90.00
_cell.angle_beta   90.00
_cell.angle_gamma   90.00
#
_symmetry.space_group_name_H-M   'P 1'
#
loop_
_entity.id
_entity.type
_entity.pdbx_description
1 polymer ?
#
loop_
_entity_poly.entity_id
_entity_poly.type
_entity_poly.pdbx_seq_one_letter_code
_entity_poly.pdbx_strand_id
1 'polypeptide(L)'
;MAFELHEPAPDLVCSARGCRAVAAHALLWNNPRLHTPERRKTWLACAEHLDHLSAHLQVRGFLREVEAVSAPAPLAGSRTA
;
A
#
# COMPACT_ATOMS: atom_id res chain seq x y z
N MET A 1 33.56 -0.51 0.24
CA MET A 1 32.64 0.29 -0.58
C MET A 1 31.23 0.00 -0.10
N ALA A 2 30.68 0.87 0.75
CA ALA A 2 29.35 0.69 1.33
C ALA A 2 28.34 1.44 0.45
N PHE A 3 27.60 0.70 -0.37
CA PHE A 3 26.36 1.20 -0.95
C PHE A 3 25.27 1.06 0.12
N GLU A 4 25.23 2.00 1.06
CA GLU A 4 24.08 2.18 1.94
C GLU A 4 23.45 3.54 1.63
N LEU A 5 22.81 3.61 0.46
CA LEU A 5 21.71 4.54 0.25
C LEU A 5 20.44 3.77 0.60
N HIS A 6 20.04 3.81 1.87
CA HIS A 6 18.65 3.53 2.22
C HIS A 6 17.82 4.67 1.64
N GLU A 7 17.31 4.47 0.42
CA GLU A 7 16.27 5.33 -0.13
C GLU A 7 15.14 5.38 0.90
N PRO A 8 14.70 6.57 1.36
CA PRO A 8 13.60 6.65 2.31
C PRO A 8 12.42 5.93 1.69
N ALA A 9 11.92 4.92 2.40
CA ALA A 9 10.78 4.15 1.94
C ALA A 9 9.67 5.15 1.55
N PRO A 10 9.09 5.01 0.35
CA PRO A 10 8.08 5.95 -0.12
C PRO A 10 6.97 6.07 0.92
N ASP A 11 6.50 7.29 1.15
CA ASP A 11 5.37 7.53 2.05
C ASP A 11 4.26 6.56 1.69
N LEU A 12 3.91 5.67 2.63
CA LEU A 12 2.86 4.69 2.42
C LEU A 12 1.51 5.40 2.44
N VAL A 13 1.15 6.05 1.34
CA VAL A 13 -0.07 6.86 1.22
C VAL A 13 -1.20 6.02 0.64
N CYS A 14 -2.38 6.13 1.24
CA CYS A 14 -3.57 5.47 0.74
C CYS A 14 -3.88 5.85 -0.72
N SER A 15 -4.18 4.85 -1.55
CA SER A 15 -4.54 5.00 -2.96
C SER A 15 -5.98 5.48 -3.19
N ALA A 16 -6.79 5.60 -2.13
CA ALA A 16 -8.12 6.18 -2.24
C ALA A 16 -8.01 7.64 -2.72
N ARG A 17 -8.82 8.01 -3.70
CA ARG A 17 -8.77 9.33 -4.32
C ARG A 17 -8.94 10.43 -3.27
N GLY A 18 -7.94 11.30 -3.14
CA GLY A 18 -7.95 12.42 -2.20
C GLY A 18 -7.57 12.05 -0.76
N CYS A 19 -7.37 10.76 -0.45
CA CYS A 19 -6.88 10.35 0.85
C CYS A 19 -5.37 10.56 0.93
N ARG A 20 -4.90 11.05 2.08
CA ARG A 20 -3.46 11.21 2.40
C ARG A 20 -3.05 10.46 3.67
N ALA A 21 -3.94 9.63 4.19
CA ALA A 21 -3.68 8.85 5.40
C ALA A 21 -2.60 7.80 5.13
N VAL A 22 -1.86 7.45 6.19
CA VAL A 22 -0.88 6.37 6.16
C VAL A 22 -1.60 5.05 5.94
N ALA A 23 -1.13 4.29 4.96
CA ALA A 23 -1.62 2.97 4.64
C ALA A 23 -1.05 1.94 5.60
N ALA A 24 -1.93 1.04 6.04
CA ALA A 24 -1.58 -0.12 6.86
C ALA A 24 -1.66 -1.42 6.05
N HIS A 25 -2.23 -1.39 4.85
CA HIS A 25 -2.40 -2.57 4.01
C HIS A 25 -2.01 -2.31 2.54
N ALA A 26 -1.43 -3.33 1.91
CA ALA A 26 -1.25 -3.45 0.47
C ALA A 26 -2.29 -4.42 -0.10
N LEU A 27 -3.00 -3.99 -1.13
CA LEU A 27 -3.93 -4.80 -1.90
C LEU A 27 -3.23 -5.16 -3.21
N LEU A 28 -2.83 -6.42 -3.33
CA LEU A 28 -2.26 -6.96 -4.56
C LEU A 28 -3.40 -7.40 -5.48
N TRP A 29 -3.41 -6.88 -6.70
CA TRP A 29 -4.48 -7.11 -7.66
C TRP A 29 -3.97 -7.37 -9.07
N ASN A 30 -4.79 -8.07 -9.85
CA ASN A 30 -4.54 -8.37 -11.25
C ASN A 30 -5.82 -8.17 -12.07
N ASN A 31 -5.73 -7.46 -13.19
CA ASN A 31 -6.79 -7.43 -14.19
C ASN A 31 -6.39 -8.37 -15.33
N PRO A 32 -6.99 -9.57 -15.43
CA PRO A 32 -6.59 -10.59 -16.40
C PRO A 32 -6.86 -10.18 -17.86
N ARG A 33 -7.68 -9.15 -18.08
CA ARG A 33 -7.94 -8.60 -19.41
C ARG A 33 -6.77 -7.75 -19.94
N LEU A 34 -5.90 -7.26 -19.05
CA LEU A 34 -4.82 -6.33 -19.38
C LEU A 34 -3.43 -6.83 -18.97
N HIS A 35 -3.35 -7.79 -18.06
CA HIS A 35 -2.11 -8.21 -17.40
C HIS A 35 -1.97 -9.72 -17.46
N THR A 36 -0.73 -10.21 -17.55
CA THR A 36 -0.44 -11.63 -17.41
C THR A 36 -0.84 -12.13 -16.02
N PRO A 37 -1.11 -13.44 -15.84
CA PRO A 37 -1.56 -13.99 -14.56
C PRO A 37 -0.55 -13.83 -13.43
N GLU A 38 0.72 -13.56 -13.70
CA GLU A 38 1.80 -13.38 -12.72
C GLU A 38 1.93 -11.93 -12.29
N ARG A 39 1.53 -10.97 -13.14
CA ARG A 39 1.70 -9.54 -12.85
C ARG A 39 0.77 -9.13 -11.71
N ARG A 40 1.30 -8.49 -10.67
CA ARG A 40 0.53 -7.89 -9.58
C ARG A 40 0.75 -6.40 -9.58
N LYS A 41 -0.34 -5.64 -9.46
CA LYS A 41 -0.29 -4.23 -9.11
C LYS A 41 -0.65 -4.08 -7.64
N THR A 42 -0.16 -3.02 -7.01
CA THR A 42 -0.39 -2.74 -5.59
C THR A 42 -1.20 -1.46 -5.45
N TRP A 43 -2.26 -1.52 -4.65
CA TRP A 43 -2.90 -0.35 -4.06
C TRP A 43 -2.65 -0.34 -2.56
N LEU A 44 -2.47 0.84 -1.98
CA LEU A 44 -2.27 1.01 -0.55
C LEU A 44 -3.58 1.47 0.12
N ALA A 45 -3.89 0.95 1.31
CA ALA A 45 -5.10 1.32 2.04
C ALA A 45 -4.80 1.64 3.51
N CYS A 46 -5.34 2.78 3.98
CA CYS A 46 -5.50 3.04 5.40
C CYS A 46 -6.67 2.22 5.97
N ALA A 47 -6.80 2.18 7.30
CA ALA A 47 -7.86 1.44 7.97
C ALA A 47 -9.28 1.84 7.49
N GLU A 48 -9.50 3.12 7.22
CA GLU A 48 -10.80 3.64 6.77
C GLU A 48 -11.18 3.17 5.36
N HIS A 49 -10.21 3.00 4.47
CA HIS A 49 -10.47 2.72 3.05
C HIS A 49 -10.22 1.27 2.65
N LEU A 50 -9.75 0.42 3.57
CA LEU A 50 -9.45 -0.98 3.28
C LEU A 50 -10.66 -1.72 2.69
N ASP A 51 -11.81 -1.62 3.36
CA ASP A 51 -13.02 -2.35 2.96
C ASP A 51 -13.53 -1.87 1.60
N HIS A 52 -13.55 -0.56 1.39
CA HIS A 52 -14.02 0.02 0.13
C HIS A 52 -13.14 -0.38 -1.07
N LEU A 53 -11.81 -0.28 -0.93
CA LEU A 53 -10.89 -0.64 -2.01
C LEU A 53 -10.89 -2.15 -2.28
N SER A 54 -10.99 -2.97 -1.21
CA SER A 54 -11.08 -4.42 -1.31
C SER A 54 -12.37 -4.83 -2.04
N ALA A 55 -13.52 -4.30 -1.63
CA ALA A 55 -14.81 -4.58 -2.27
C ALA A 55 -14.81 -4.19 -3.76
N HIS A 56 -14.21 -3.04 -4.10
CA HIS A 56 -14.06 -2.61 -5.49
C HIS A 56 -13.30 -3.63 -6.35
N LEU A 57 -12.21 -4.19 -5.82
CA LEU A 57 -11.41 -5.20 -6.52
C LEU A 57 -12.08 -6.58 -6.52
N GLN A 58 -12.76 -6.97 -5.44
CA GLN A 58 -13.43 -8.25 -5.32
C GLN A 58 -14.60 -8.41 -6.29
N VAL A 59 -15.49 -7.41 -6.39
CA VAL A 59 -16.66 -7.49 -7.30
C VAL A 59 -16.25 -7.63 -8.77
N ARG A 60 -15.02 -7.22 -9.12
CA ARG A 60 -14.44 -7.36 -10.47
C ARG A 60 -13.59 -8.62 -10.63
N GLY A 61 -13.39 -9.40 -9.57
CA GLY A 61 -12.52 -10.57 -9.57
C GLY A 61 -11.04 -10.22 -9.69
N PHE A 62 -10.63 -9.00 -9.33
CA PHE A 62 -9.25 -8.52 -9.48
C PHE A 62 -8.41 -8.68 -8.21
N LEU A 63 -9.03 -8.70 -7.02
CA LEU A 63 -8.29 -8.81 -5.76
C LEU A 63 -7.61 -10.16 -5.68
N ARG A 64 -6.30 -10.20 -5.42
CA ARG A 64 -5.53 -11.43 -5.25
C ARG A 64 -5.17 -11.63 -3.78
N GLU A 65 -4.52 -10.65 -3.18
CA GLU A 65 -4.01 -10.74 -1.81
C GLU A 65 -4.14 -9.39 -1.10
N VAL A 66 -4.24 -9.45 0.22
CA VAL A 66 -4.20 -8.29 1.11
C VAL A 66 -3.14 -8.57 2.16
N GLU A 67 -2.15 -7.70 2.25
CA GLU A 67 -1.01 -7.84 3.14
C GLU A 67 -0.91 -6.62 4.05
N ALA A 68 -0.50 -6.82 5.31
CA ALA A 68 -0.15 -5.70 6.16
C ALA A 68 1.16 -5.07 5.67
N VAL A 69 1.17 -3.74 5.54
CA VAL A 69 2.40 -2.99 5.31
C VAL A 69 2.76 -2.26 6.59
N SER A 70 3.94 -2.54 7.12
CA SER A 70 4.52 -1.69 8.15
C SER A 70 5.05 -0.45 7.45
N ALA A 71 4.47 0.71 7.73
CA ALA A 71 5.21 1.95 7.55
C ALA A 71 6.50 1.84 8.38
N PRO A 72 7.64 2.38 7.92
CA PRO A 72 8.73 2.64 8.86
C PRO A 72 8.12 3.47 9.99
N ALA A 73 8.29 3.02 11.24
CA ALA A 73 7.82 3.78 12.39
C ALA A 73 8.29 5.23 12.22
N PRO A 74 7.42 6.24 12.39
CA PRO A 74 7.87 7.62 12.29
C PRO A 74 9.05 7.73 13.26
N LEU A 75 10.22 8.13 12.74
CA LEU A 75 11.40 8.41 13.55
C LEU A 75 10.87 9.27 14.69
N ALA A 76 10.83 8.71 15.90
CA ALA A 76 10.27 9.40 17.04
C ALA A 76 11.17 10.61 17.26
N GLY A 77 10.76 11.76 16.72
CA GLY A 77 11.47 13.01 16.91
C GLY A 77 11.52 13.23 18.41
N SER A 78 12.72 13.11 18.98
CA SER A 78 13.00 13.38 20.38
C SER A 78 12.64 14.83 20.64
N ARG A 79 11.40 15.07 21.07
CA ARG A 79 11.03 16.26 21.80
C ARG A 79 11.51 16.06 23.23
N THR A 80 12.68 16.59 23.54
CA THR A 80 13.04 16.90 24.92
C THR A 80 13.77 18.24 24.95
N ALA A 81 13.08 19.19 25.61
CA ALA A 81 13.51 20.43 26.27
C ALA A 81 14.36 21.46 25.49
#